data_AF-A0A074LQV2-F1
#
_entry.id   AF-A0A074LQV2-F1
#
_cell.length_a   1.000
_cell.length_b   1.000
_cell.length_c   1.000
_cell.angle_alpha   90.00
_cell.angle_beta   90.00
_cell.angle_gamma   90.00
#
_symmetry.space_group_name_H-M   'P 1'
#
loop_
_entity.id
_entity.type
_entity.pdbx_description
1 polymer ?
#
loop_
_entity_poly.entity_id
_entity_poly.type
_entity_poly.pdbx_seq_one_letter_code
_entity_poly.pdbx_strand_id
1 'polypeptide(L)'
;MRKETGLGLFVLLALVGTACGKTPSEAAKQDALPKQEVQTPVAEDKKPEAEPKSQEAADAKKTADTKPAAQDTAGTNSANATSAGNSSSSAGSTGTGASNGSTGNSGTGTGASSNGSAGSGGSGASGGSKTSGGTPSGQYELSVTEYFGSNTVFDQPVAMSSEQTLLDTMRDHLDVETAYGGSFVNGINGTKSGYTNKSIFTRKKRDWFYYVNGTVAQVGADAVKPKAGDSVWWDYHDWAGDGSSTPCVVASYPHPFTTGYNGAQPGTTIYYSGNHASDADRLANALRGFGAGNVQTAAYADGNVAHPSQNVIVLGTWSELGNQAAVQTLFGSPTHTGLYAKFSANSVQLLTYQGKSTDQTGQAAILAAGSNGGASTTPTWLVIGATEAGLDQAIDIMTTSPGKLHGKIGVVVNSGNALAVPVAE
;
A
#
# COMPACT_ATOMS: atom_id res chain seq x y z
N MET A 1 -40.23 -65.19 -18.07
CA MET A 1 -40.05 -64.34 -19.26
C MET A 1 -38.89 -63.40 -19.01
N ARG A 2 -37.91 -63.42 -19.93
CA ARG A 2 -36.78 -62.48 -20.18
C ARG A 2 -35.80 -62.13 -19.04
N LYS A 3 -34.61 -62.75 -19.16
CA LYS A 3 -33.27 -62.22 -18.81
C LYS A 3 -32.92 -61.02 -19.70
N GLU A 4 -32.04 -60.14 -19.22
CA GLU A 4 -30.80 -59.57 -19.83
C GLU A 4 -30.09 -58.76 -18.71
N THR A 5 -28.87 -59.09 -18.23
CA THR A 5 -27.50 -58.81 -18.74
C THR A 5 -27.21 -57.30 -18.89
N GLY A 6 -26.09 -56.71 -18.47
CA GLY A 6 -24.76 -57.14 -18.04
C GLY A 6 -23.81 -55.92 -18.09
N LEU A 7 -22.48 -56.16 -18.01
CA LEU A 7 -21.32 -55.23 -18.07
C LEU A 7 -20.98 -54.49 -16.75
N GLY A 8 -19.81 -54.64 -16.13
CA GLY A 8 -18.47 -55.09 -16.55
C GLY A 8 -17.46 -53.94 -16.32
N LEU A 9 -16.16 -54.09 -16.05
CA LEU A 9 -15.25 -55.21 -15.85
C LEU A 9 -13.88 -54.59 -15.43
N PHE A 10 -13.15 -55.25 -14.53
CA PHE A 10 -11.73 -55.04 -14.19
C PHE A 10 -10.79 -55.43 -15.34
N VAL A 11 -9.78 -54.62 -15.69
CA VAL A 11 -8.56 -55.03 -16.43
C VAL A 11 -7.45 -54.00 -16.08
N LEU A 12 -6.39 -54.29 -15.32
CA LEU A 12 -5.21 -55.15 -15.55
C LEU A 12 -4.37 -54.77 -16.79
N LEU A 13 -3.47 -53.79 -16.64
CA LEU A 13 -2.53 -53.44 -17.71
C LEU A 13 -1.29 -54.34 -17.66
N ALA A 14 -1.07 -55.10 -18.72
CA ALA A 14 0.10 -55.94 -18.97
C ALA A 14 1.05 -55.26 -19.98
N LEU A 15 2.35 -55.48 -19.77
CA LEU A 15 3.48 -55.18 -20.66
C LEU A 15 3.45 -56.02 -21.94
N VAL A 16 3.80 -55.43 -23.09
CA VAL A 16 4.51 -56.11 -24.21
C VAL A 16 5.37 -55.09 -24.99
N GLY A 17 6.64 -55.47 -25.28
CA GLY A 17 7.54 -54.81 -26.25
C GLY A 17 6.99 -54.90 -27.69
N THR A 18 7.61 -54.37 -28.76
CA THR A 18 9.00 -54.49 -29.23
C THR A 18 9.06 -53.69 -30.54
N ALA A 19 10.16 -53.00 -30.87
CA ALA A 19 10.56 -52.78 -32.27
C ALA A 19 12.05 -52.37 -32.39
N CYS A 20 12.77 -53.12 -33.23
CA CYS A 20 14.20 -53.03 -33.56
C CYS A 20 14.56 -51.88 -34.52
N GLY A 21 15.83 -51.42 -34.46
CA GLY A 21 16.52 -50.69 -35.54
C GLY A 21 18.01 -50.42 -35.25
N LYS A 22 18.92 -50.93 -36.11
CA LYS A 22 20.40 -51.09 -36.05
C LYS A 22 21.24 -49.78 -36.24
N THR A 23 22.20 -49.44 -35.34
CA THR A 23 23.73 -49.41 -35.37
C THR A 23 24.48 -48.58 -36.45
N PRO A 24 25.79 -48.18 -36.31
CA PRO A 24 26.74 -48.12 -35.16
C PRO A 24 27.67 -46.85 -35.07
N SER A 25 28.38 -46.65 -33.95
CA SER A 25 29.68 -45.95 -33.74
C SER A 25 29.74 -45.52 -32.26
N GLU A 26 30.75 -45.70 -31.40
CA GLU A 26 32.10 -46.26 -31.43
C GLU A 26 32.54 -46.48 -29.95
N ALA A 27 33.50 -47.40 -29.75
CA ALA A 27 34.15 -47.83 -28.51
C ALA A 27 34.70 -46.70 -27.61
N ALA A 28 35.02 -46.83 -26.31
CA ALA A 28 34.84 -47.84 -25.26
C ALA A 28 35.41 -47.29 -23.91
N LYS A 29 35.10 -48.01 -22.82
CA LYS A 29 35.78 -48.08 -21.49
C LYS A 29 35.52 -46.93 -20.49
N GLN A 30 35.32 -47.14 -19.18
CA GLN A 30 35.26 -48.34 -18.33
C GLN A 30 34.68 -47.99 -16.93
N ASP A 31 33.98 -48.96 -16.36
CA ASP A 31 33.94 -49.41 -14.96
C ASP A 31 33.32 -48.59 -13.79
N ALA A 32 32.35 -49.30 -13.18
CA ALA A 32 32.12 -49.51 -11.74
C ALA A 32 31.11 -48.60 -10.99
N LEU A 33 29.89 -49.15 -10.82
CA LEU A 33 29.02 -48.93 -9.66
C LEU A 33 29.57 -49.67 -8.43
N PRO A 34 29.28 -49.17 -7.22
CA PRO A 34 28.58 -50.04 -6.27
C PRO A 34 27.39 -49.36 -5.56
N LYS A 35 26.28 -50.12 -5.56
CA LYS A 35 25.27 -50.37 -4.52
C LYS A 35 24.98 -49.26 -3.49
N GLN A 36 23.74 -48.78 -3.55
CA GLN A 36 23.09 -47.97 -2.51
C GLN A 36 22.46 -48.90 -1.46
N GLU A 37 23.02 -48.91 -0.24
CA GLU A 37 22.40 -49.50 0.94
C GLU A 37 21.41 -48.52 1.58
N VAL A 38 20.26 -49.06 1.96
CA VAL A 38 19.19 -48.36 2.70
C VAL A 38 19.61 -48.24 4.16
N GLN A 39 19.70 -47.01 4.67
CA GLN A 39 19.75 -46.73 6.11
C GLN A 39 18.70 -45.68 6.49
N THR A 40 17.76 -46.11 7.33
CA THR A 40 16.87 -45.24 8.13
C THR A 40 17.60 -44.72 9.37
N PRO A 41 17.41 -43.45 9.75
CA PRO A 41 17.50 -43.00 11.14
C PRO A 41 16.08 -42.64 11.65
N VAL A 42 15.51 -43.37 12.63
CA VAL A 42 15.65 -43.22 14.09
C VAL A 42 15.18 -41.85 14.61
N ALA A 43 14.19 -41.93 15.50
CA ALA A 43 13.52 -40.84 16.18
C ALA A 43 14.21 -40.44 17.49
N GLU A 44 14.23 -39.15 17.78
CA GLU A 44 14.45 -38.45 19.07
C GLU A 44 14.40 -36.93 18.70
N ASP A 45 13.89 -35.95 19.44
CA ASP A 45 13.32 -35.88 20.77
C ASP A 45 12.52 -34.56 20.88
N LYS A 46 11.55 -34.47 21.80
CA LYS A 46 10.72 -33.28 22.05
C LYS A 46 11.46 -32.18 22.83
N LYS A 47 11.36 -30.91 22.41
CA LYS A 47 11.30 -29.74 23.32
C LYS A 47 10.64 -28.51 22.65
N PRO A 48 9.87 -27.66 23.37
CA PRO A 48 8.84 -26.81 22.76
C PRO A 48 9.22 -25.31 22.63
N GLU A 49 8.36 -24.61 21.87
CA GLU A 49 7.80 -23.27 22.11
C GLU A 49 8.44 -22.03 21.45
N ALA A 50 7.58 -21.23 20.78
CA ALA A 50 7.49 -19.78 20.95
C ALA A 50 6.13 -19.28 20.45
N GLU A 51 5.14 -19.18 21.35
CA GLU A 51 3.97 -18.31 21.18
C GLU A 51 4.37 -16.85 21.50
N PRO A 52 3.83 -15.83 20.79
CA PRO A 52 4.10 -14.45 21.12
C PRO A 52 3.27 -14.02 22.34
N LYS A 53 3.95 -13.70 23.45
CA LYS A 53 3.33 -13.11 24.64
C LYS A 53 3.01 -11.64 24.41
N SER A 54 1.73 -11.31 24.56
CA SER A 54 1.20 -9.97 24.78
C SER A 54 1.77 -9.39 26.09
N GLN A 55 2.35 -8.20 26.04
CA GLN A 55 2.75 -7.46 27.24
C GLN A 55 1.62 -6.52 27.66
N GLU A 56 1.02 -6.86 28.80
CA GLU A 56 0.16 -6.02 29.61
C GLU A 56 1.03 -5.06 30.44
N ALA A 57 0.82 -3.75 30.31
CA ALA A 57 1.47 -2.74 31.12
C ALA A 57 0.58 -2.38 32.31
N ALA A 58 1.02 -2.77 33.51
CA ALA A 58 0.40 -2.39 34.76
C ALA A 58 0.97 -1.07 35.31
N ASP A 59 0.05 -0.24 35.77
CA ASP A 59 0.21 1.03 36.47
C ASP A 59 0.92 0.86 37.83
N ALA A 60 1.88 1.74 38.16
CA ALA A 60 2.31 1.96 39.55
C ALA A 60 2.96 3.33 39.77
N LYS A 61 2.21 4.18 40.46
CA LYS A 61 2.57 5.45 41.10
C LYS A 61 3.48 5.22 42.33
N LYS A 62 4.53 6.05 42.54
CA LYS A 62 4.75 7.00 43.68
C LYS A 62 6.25 7.26 44.02
N THR A 63 6.62 8.55 44.01
CA THR A 63 7.53 9.32 44.91
C THR A 63 8.91 8.78 45.31
N ALA A 64 9.99 9.56 45.11
CA ALA A 64 10.48 10.58 46.06
C ALA A 64 11.88 11.12 45.65
N ASP A 65 12.13 12.37 46.03
CA ASP A 65 13.35 13.18 45.87
C ASP A 65 14.66 12.51 46.31
N THR A 66 15.80 12.94 45.73
CA THR A 66 16.94 13.59 46.44
C THR A 66 18.09 13.90 45.45
N LYS A 67 18.48 15.18 45.36
CA LYS A 67 19.78 15.68 44.86
C LYS A 67 20.68 15.91 46.10
N PRO A 68 22.02 15.81 46.07
CA PRO A 68 22.83 17.00 45.74
C PRO A 68 24.21 16.73 45.09
N ALA A 69 24.77 17.85 44.56
CA ALA A 69 26.19 18.21 44.36
C ALA A 69 27.07 17.37 43.39
N ALA A 70 27.55 17.88 42.25
CA ALA A 70 28.55 18.94 42.01
C ALA A 70 29.98 18.57 42.44
N GLN A 71 30.87 18.32 41.47
CA GLN A 71 32.27 18.75 41.56
C GLN A 71 32.92 18.84 40.17
N ASP A 72 33.53 20.01 39.95
CA ASP A 72 34.38 20.41 38.83
C ASP A 72 35.71 19.64 38.75
N THR A 73 36.24 19.48 37.54
CA THR A 73 37.62 19.82 37.08
C THR A 73 37.77 19.29 35.64
N ALA A 74 37.86 20.12 34.59
CA ALA A 74 39.03 20.87 34.14
C ALA A 74 40.29 19.99 34.02
N GLY A 75 40.94 19.79 32.86
CA GLY A 75 40.69 20.30 31.52
C GLY A 75 41.82 19.94 30.56
N THR A 76 41.70 20.53 29.34
CA THR A 76 42.78 20.99 28.43
C THR A 76 43.71 19.96 27.78
N ASN A 77 44.22 20.08 26.55
CA ASN A 77 44.12 20.98 25.38
C ASN A 77 44.84 20.19 24.24
N SER A 78 44.66 20.39 22.93
CA SER A 78 44.94 21.57 22.10
C SER A 78 44.58 21.16 20.66
N ALA A 79 43.66 21.81 19.94
CA ALA A 79 43.77 23.07 19.20
C ALA A 79 44.80 23.07 18.05
N ASN A 80 44.30 23.35 16.84
CA ASN A 80 44.84 24.48 16.09
C ASN A 80 43.70 25.32 15.48
N ALA A 81 43.80 26.63 15.69
CA ALA A 81 42.96 27.71 15.18
C ALA A 81 43.36 28.05 13.73
N THR A 82 42.75 28.97 12.98
CA THR A 82 42.42 30.40 13.19
C THR A 82 41.76 30.87 11.88
N SER A 83 40.98 31.94 11.70
CA SER A 83 40.53 33.10 12.50
C SER A 83 39.57 33.93 11.61
N ALA A 84 38.44 34.41 12.15
CA ALA A 84 38.11 35.83 12.43
C ALA A 84 37.44 36.62 11.27
N GLY A 85 36.50 37.55 11.48
CA GLY A 85 35.85 38.12 12.68
C GLY A 85 34.45 38.67 12.28
N ASN A 86 33.41 38.64 13.13
CA ASN A 86 33.06 39.56 14.23
C ASN A 86 32.93 41.04 13.76
N SER A 87 31.91 41.84 14.07
CA SER A 87 31.02 41.86 15.23
C SER A 87 29.71 42.62 14.98
N SER A 88 28.75 42.34 15.86
CA SER A 88 27.42 42.93 16.09
C SER A 88 27.38 44.41 16.51
N SER A 89 26.20 45.04 16.38
CA SER A 89 25.48 45.62 17.54
C SER A 89 24.05 46.04 17.15
N SER A 90 23.14 45.93 18.12
CA SER A 90 21.74 46.33 18.05
C SER A 90 21.43 47.38 19.14
N ALA A 91 20.25 48.00 18.99
CA ALA A 91 19.44 48.77 19.96
C ALA A 91 19.43 50.30 19.81
N GLY A 92 18.21 50.86 19.84
CA GLY A 92 17.96 52.29 20.11
C GLY A 92 16.71 52.87 19.45
N SER A 93 15.56 52.78 20.15
CA SER A 93 14.32 53.52 19.86
C SER A 93 14.41 54.96 20.41
N THR A 94 13.86 55.95 19.69
CA THR A 94 12.88 56.96 20.18
C THR A 94 12.62 58.08 19.14
N GLY A 95 11.35 58.50 18.99
CA GLY A 95 11.00 59.95 18.98
C GLY A 95 10.44 60.62 17.71
N THR A 96 9.10 60.66 17.62
CA THR A 96 8.20 61.83 17.34
C THR A 96 8.39 62.77 16.14
N GLY A 97 7.28 62.99 15.39
CA GLY A 97 7.03 64.21 14.61
C GLY A 97 5.78 64.13 13.69
N ALA A 98 4.77 64.97 13.97
CA ALA A 98 3.47 65.13 13.30
C ALA A 98 3.58 65.53 11.79
N SER A 99 2.58 65.46 10.90
CA SER A 99 1.21 66.00 10.97
C SER A 99 0.47 65.80 9.61
N ASN A 100 -0.87 65.73 9.69
CA ASN A 100 -1.92 66.26 8.81
C ASN A 100 -2.01 65.90 7.29
N GLY A 101 -3.23 65.51 6.87
CA GLY A 101 -3.64 65.53 5.45
C GLY A 101 -4.78 64.56 5.09
N SER A 102 -6.00 64.86 5.51
CA SER A 102 -7.26 64.21 5.11
C SER A 102 -7.80 64.74 3.78
N THR A 103 -8.85 64.08 3.26
CA THR A 103 -9.81 64.37 2.15
C THR A 103 -9.49 63.69 0.82
N GLY A 104 -10.41 63.03 0.11
CA GLY A 104 -11.85 62.74 0.27
C GLY A 104 -12.30 62.05 -1.02
N ASN A 105 -12.78 60.80 -0.98
CA ASN A 105 -14.17 60.35 -1.10
C ASN A 105 -15.10 61.13 -2.06
N SER A 106 -15.69 60.41 -3.04
CA SER A 106 -17.11 60.42 -3.47
C SER A 106 -17.21 59.69 -4.82
N GLY A 107 -18.20 58.86 -5.15
CA GLY A 107 -19.47 58.49 -4.53
C GLY A 107 -20.22 57.55 -5.52
N THR A 108 -21.02 56.60 -5.00
CA THR A 108 -22.51 56.53 -5.10
C THR A 108 -23.07 55.99 -6.42
N GLY A 109 -24.10 55.12 -6.47
CA GLY A 109 -25.07 54.56 -5.51
C GLY A 109 -25.87 53.42 -6.23
N THR A 110 -27.05 52.93 -5.87
CA THR A 110 -27.99 52.94 -4.72
C THR A 110 -29.27 52.19 -5.16
N GLY A 111 -30.01 51.60 -4.20
CA GLY A 111 -31.46 51.22 -4.29
C GLY A 111 -31.74 49.77 -3.87
N ALA A 112 -32.21 49.41 -2.65
CA ALA A 112 -33.51 49.60 -1.95
C ALA A 112 -34.68 48.79 -2.59
N SER A 113 -35.55 48.03 -1.91
CA SER A 113 -36.29 48.29 -0.65
C SER A 113 -37.10 47.06 -0.11
N SER A 114 -37.19 46.92 1.24
CA SER A 114 -38.36 46.63 2.16
C SER A 114 -39.36 45.44 1.94
N ASN A 115 -40.11 44.82 2.89
CA ASN A 115 -40.50 45.11 4.30
C ASN A 115 -41.21 43.89 5.00
N GLY A 116 -41.10 43.79 6.34
CA GLY A 116 -42.10 43.36 7.37
C GLY A 116 -42.57 41.88 7.51
N SER A 117 -43.13 41.35 8.63
CA SER A 117 -43.16 41.63 10.08
C SER A 117 -44.05 40.56 10.78
N ALA A 118 -43.67 40.14 12.01
CA ALA A 118 -44.46 39.66 13.17
C ALA A 118 -45.25 38.32 13.21
N GLY A 119 -45.05 37.57 14.31
CA GLY A 119 -45.96 36.54 14.85
C GLY A 119 -45.38 35.79 16.07
N SER A 120 -45.99 35.97 17.26
CA SER A 120 -45.57 35.45 18.58
C SER A 120 -46.43 34.25 19.03
N GLY A 121 -45.85 33.31 19.79
CA GLY A 121 -46.54 32.62 20.90
C GLY A 121 -46.35 31.09 21.02
N GLY A 122 -45.99 30.62 22.22
CA GLY A 122 -46.35 29.28 22.71
C GLY A 122 -45.25 28.44 23.39
N SER A 123 -45.20 28.47 24.72
CA SER A 123 -44.45 27.53 25.58
C SER A 123 -44.99 26.10 25.51
N GLY A 124 -44.11 25.12 25.61
CA GLY A 124 -44.44 23.72 25.89
C GLY A 124 -43.18 22.91 26.20
N ALA A 125 -42.95 22.61 27.48
CA ALA A 125 -41.87 21.75 27.97
C ALA A 125 -42.18 20.27 27.70
N SER A 126 -41.19 19.49 27.26
CA SER A 126 -41.03 18.07 27.66
C SER A 126 -39.73 17.48 27.09
N GLY A 127 -38.90 16.92 27.99
CA GLY A 127 -38.26 15.61 27.81
C GLY A 127 -37.23 15.43 26.69
N GLY A 128 -35.98 15.27 27.10
CA GLY A 128 -34.97 14.57 26.30
C GLY A 128 -33.63 15.26 26.36
N SER A 129 -32.78 14.81 27.28
CA SER A 129 -31.34 15.05 27.18
C SER A 129 -30.87 14.37 25.89
N LYS A 130 -30.89 15.13 24.80
CA LYS A 130 -30.39 14.72 23.50
C LYS A 130 -28.88 14.85 23.63
N THR A 131 -28.23 13.72 23.85
CA THR A 131 -26.82 13.55 23.52
C THR A 131 -26.60 14.20 22.15
N SER A 132 -25.76 15.22 22.11
CA SER A 132 -25.30 15.83 20.88
C SER A 132 -24.42 14.80 20.17
N GLY A 133 -25.05 13.84 19.50
CA GLY A 133 -24.39 13.02 18.50
C GLY A 133 -23.89 13.98 17.43
N GLY A 134 -22.58 14.22 17.42
CA GLY A 134 -21.95 15.02 16.39
C GLY A 134 -22.38 14.46 15.03
N THR A 135 -22.97 15.29 14.19
CA THR A 135 -23.26 14.93 12.81
C THR A 135 -21.95 14.50 12.14
N PRO A 136 -21.89 13.31 11.52
CA PRO A 136 -20.79 12.97 10.63
C PRO A 136 -20.64 14.03 9.54
N SER A 137 -19.68 14.93 9.66
CA SER A 137 -19.32 15.79 8.53
C SER A 137 -18.32 15.04 7.65
N GLY A 138 -18.81 14.10 6.84
CA GLY A 138 -18.04 13.45 5.77
C GLY A 138 -18.25 11.94 5.65
N GLN A 139 -17.73 11.39 4.56
CA GLN A 139 -17.74 9.99 4.20
C GLN A 139 -16.32 9.52 3.85
N TYR A 140 -16.10 8.22 3.87
CA TYR A 140 -14.89 7.57 3.36
C TYR A 140 -15.30 6.37 2.51
N GLU A 141 -14.44 5.94 1.60
CA GLU A 141 -14.72 4.80 0.72
C GLU A 141 -14.34 3.49 1.43
N LEU A 142 -15.26 2.52 1.46
CA LEU A 142 -14.99 1.16 1.96
C LEU A 142 -15.27 0.15 0.85
N SER A 143 -14.22 -0.55 0.44
CA SER A 143 -14.31 -1.67 -0.49
C SER A 143 -13.78 -2.95 0.15
N VAL A 144 -14.47 -4.05 -0.11
CA VAL A 144 -14.11 -5.41 0.33
C VAL A 144 -14.18 -6.32 -0.88
N THR A 145 -13.08 -6.98 -1.17
CA THR A 145 -12.93 -7.85 -2.33
C THR A 145 -12.29 -9.18 -1.96
N GLU A 146 -12.31 -10.11 -2.90
CA GLU A 146 -11.56 -11.34 -2.85
C GLU A 146 -10.74 -11.50 -4.13
N TYR A 147 -9.71 -12.34 -4.06
CA TYR A 147 -8.88 -12.74 -5.19
C TYR A 147 -8.23 -11.54 -5.88
N PHE A 148 -7.50 -10.74 -5.10
CA PHE A 148 -6.75 -9.58 -5.59
C PHE A 148 -7.66 -8.55 -6.29
N GLY A 149 -8.85 -8.33 -5.73
CA GLY A 149 -9.83 -7.37 -6.24
C GLY A 149 -10.68 -7.84 -7.41
N SER A 150 -10.62 -9.11 -7.80
CA SER A 150 -11.39 -9.62 -8.94
C SER A 150 -12.84 -9.98 -8.59
N ASN A 151 -13.15 -10.18 -7.31
CA ASN A 151 -14.51 -10.41 -6.82
C ASN A 151 -14.90 -9.35 -5.79
N THR A 152 -15.93 -8.54 -6.05
CA THR A 152 -16.42 -7.52 -5.12
C THR A 152 -17.44 -8.12 -4.16
N VAL A 153 -17.18 -7.97 -2.86
CA VAL A 153 -18.09 -8.39 -1.76
C VAL A 153 -18.88 -7.18 -1.25
N PHE A 154 -18.23 -6.02 -1.14
CA PHE A 154 -18.82 -4.77 -0.69
C PHE A 154 -18.07 -3.60 -1.32
N ASP A 155 -18.77 -2.54 -1.71
CA ASP A 155 -18.15 -1.34 -2.29
C ASP A 155 -19.12 -0.16 -2.17
N GLN A 156 -18.97 0.64 -1.11
CA GLN A 156 -19.83 1.80 -0.85
C GLN A 156 -19.09 2.90 -0.07
N PRO A 157 -19.47 4.17 -0.28
CA PRO A 157 -19.11 5.23 0.65
C PRO A 157 -19.82 5.00 1.98
N VAL A 158 -19.08 5.13 3.08
CA VAL A 158 -19.59 4.94 4.43
C VAL A 158 -19.52 6.26 5.20
N ALA A 159 -20.59 6.56 5.92
CA ALA A 159 -20.63 7.73 6.80
C ALA A 159 -19.61 7.58 7.92
N MET A 160 -18.82 8.62 8.15
CA MET A 160 -17.85 8.59 9.23
C MET A 160 -18.50 8.67 10.61
N SER A 161 -17.78 8.23 11.62
CA SER A 161 -18.07 8.59 13.00
C SER A 161 -16.75 8.75 13.74
N SER A 162 -16.58 9.86 14.46
CA SER A 162 -15.37 10.08 15.28
C SER A 162 -15.28 9.10 16.47
N GLU A 163 -16.40 8.46 16.79
CA GLU A 163 -16.53 7.53 17.91
C GLU A 163 -16.25 6.08 17.47
N GLN A 164 -16.52 5.74 16.20
CA GLN A 164 -16.36 4.38 15.69
C GLN A 164 -14.95 4.11 15.16
N THR A 165 -14.51 2.88 15.37
CA THR A 165 -13.33 2.31 14.72
C THR A 165 -13.72 1.73 13.36
N LEU A 166 -12.74 1.46 12.49
CA LEU A 166 -12.99 0.76 11.23
C LEU A 166 -13.67 -0.59 11.46
N LEU A 167 -13.28 -1.32 12.51
CA LEU A 167 -13.91 -2.60 12.85
C LEU A 167 -15.38 -2.43 13.26
N ASP A 168 -15.72 -1.39 14.02
CA ASP A 168 -17.12 -1.11 14.39
C ASP A 168 -17.95 -0.82 13.14
N THR A 169 -17.43 0.04 12.25
CA THR A 169 -18.10 0.34 11.00
C THR A 169 -18.22 -0.88 10.10
N MET A 170 -17.20 -1.74 10.03
CA MET A 170 -17.32 -3.00 9.28
C MET A 170 -18.44 -3.89 9.83
N ARG A 171 -18.62 -3.98 11.16
CA ARG A 171 -19.70 -4.77 11.79
C ARG A 171 -21.10 -4.21 11.52
N ASP A 172 -21.22 -2.91 11.29
CA ASP A 172 -22.51 -2.29 10.92
C ASP A 172 -22.94 -2.68 9.50
N HIS A 173 -21.99 -3.04 8.62
CA HIS A 173 -22.23 -3.29 7.20
C HIS A 173 -22.00 -4.75 6.77
N LEU A 174 -21.25 -5.52 7.53
CA LEU A 174 -20.73 -6.84 7.17
C LEU A 174 -20.79 -7.80 8.36
N ASP A 175 -20.89 -9.09 8.08
CA ASP A 175 -20.73 -10.14 9.09
C ASP A 175 -19.24 -10.39 9.33
N VAL A 176 -18.69 -9.82 10.40
CA VAL A 176 -17.26 -9.86 10.72
C VAL A 176 -16.97 -10.81 11.87
N GLU A 177 -16.17 -11.84 11.59
CA GLU A 177 -15.60 -12.73 12.59
C GLU A 177 -14.18 -12.27 12.97
N THR A 178 -13.82 -12.38 14.25
CA THR A 178 -12.51 -11.96 14.76
C THR A 178 -11.83 -13.08 15.54
N ALA A 179 -10.50 -13.02 15.65
CA ALA A 179 -9.67 -13.95 16.40
C ALA A 179 -8.70 -13.19 17.34
N TYR A 180 -7.98 -13.95 18.18
CA TYR A 180 -6.89 -13.45 19.06
C TYR A 180 -7.26 -12.24 19.92
N GLY A 181 -8.41 -12.29 20.61
CA GLY A 181 -8.86 -11.20 21.50
C GLY A 181 -9.68 -10.12 20.80
N GLY A 182 -9.98 -10.27 19.51
CA GLY A 182 -11.01 -9.49 18.80
C GLY A 182 -10.48 -8.46 17.80
N SER A 183 -9.17 -8.20 17.78
CA SER A 183 -8.54 -7.19 16.92
C SER A 183 -8.18 -7.72 15.52
N PHE A 184 -8.05 -9.04 15.37
CA PHE A 184 -7.71 -9.66 14.09
C PHE A 184 -8.97 -10.12 13.36
N VAL A 185 -9.26 -9.55 12.19
CA VAL A 185 -10.37 -9.99 11.34
C VAL A 185 -10.05 -11.36 10.77
N ASN A 186 -10.86 -12.35 11.16
CA ASN A 186 -10.72 -13.74 10.73
C ASN A 186 -11.66 -14.12 9.60
N GLY A 187 -12.77 -13.41 9.44
CA GLY A 187 -13.70 -13.65 8.34
C GLY A 187 -14.63 -12.48 8.09
N ILE A 188 -15.08 -12.37 6.85
CA ILE A 188 -16.05 -11.37 6.40
C ILE A 188 -17.08 -12.08 5.52
N ASN A 189 -18.36 -11.91 5.81
CA ASN A 189 -19.49 -12.47 5.06
C ASN A 189 -19.33 -13.97 4.75
N GLY A 190 -18.89 -14.74 5.74
CA GLY A 190 -18.70 -16.20 5.63
C GLY A 190 -17.37 -16.66 5.03
N THR A 191 -16.60 -15.77 4.38
CA THR A 191 -15.25 -16.09 3.90
C THR A 191 -14.25 -15.94 5.05
N LYS A 192 -13.77 -17.09 5.56
CA LYS A 192 -12.84 -17.16 6.70
C LYS A 192 -11.40 -17.36 6.23
N SER A 193 -10.45 -16.93 7.07
CA SER A 193 -9.03 -17.20 6.94
C SER A 193 -8.80 -18.67 6.59
N GLY A 194 -8.03 -18.90 5.53
CA GLY A 194 -7.56 -20.22 5.15
C GLY A 194 -6.49 -20.74 6.10
N TYR A 195 -5.92 -19.88 6.96
CA TYR A 195 -4.73 -20.19 7.75
C TYR A 195 -5.03 -20.35 9.24
N THR A 196 -5.71 -19.36 9.82
CA THR A 196 -5.95 -19.27 11.26
C THR A 196 -6.90 -20.37 11.74
N ASN A 197 -6.60 -20.97 12.89
CA ASN A 197 -7.35 -22.08 13.50
C ASN A 197 -7.53 -23.31 12.57
N LYS A 198 -6.60 -23.51 11.61
CA LYS A 198 -6.57 -24.69 10.75
C LYS A 198 -5.40 -25.61 11.11
N SER A 199 -5.62 -26.91 10.92
CA SER A 199 -4.56 -27.91 11.06
C SER A 199 -3.48 -27.70 9.99
N ILE A 200 -2.25 -28.14 10.27
CA ILE A 200 -1.14 -28.09 9.32
C ILE A 200 -1.46 -28.79 7.99
N PHE A 201 -2.38 -29.77 7.99
CA PHE A 201 -2.79 -30.51 6.80
C PHE A 201 -3.87 -29.81 5.96
N THR A 202 -4.56 -28.82 6.51
CA THR A 202 -5.70 -28.15 5.85
C THR A 202 -5.52 -26.64 5.71
N ARG A 203 -4.53 -26.05 6.39
CA ARG A 203 -4.23 -24.63 6.29
C ARG A 203 -3.80 -24.26 4.88
N LYS A 204 -4.32 -23.14 4.38
CA LYS A 204 -3.93 -22.47 3.14
C LYS A 204 -3.43 -21.08 3.50
N LYS A 205 -2.40 -20.59 2.82
CA LYS A 205 -1.86 -19.24 3.03
C LYS A 205 -2.78 -18.21 2.37
N ARG A 206 -3.96 -18.01 2.92
CA ARG A 206 -4.95 -17.06 2.45
C ARG A 206 -5.60 -16.37 3.63
N ASP A 207 -5.62 -15.05 3.62
CA ASP A 207 -6.18 -14.26 4.71
C ASP A 207 -6.71 -12.91 4.22
N TRP A 208 -7.39 -12.20 5.12
CA TRP A 208 -7.85 -10.84 4.90
C TRP A 208 -6.73 -9.84 5.18
N PHE A 209 -6.42 -9.02 4.19
CA PHE A 209 -5.51 -7.88 4.31
C PHE A 209 -6.27 -6.60 4.06
N TYR A 210 -5.82 -5.51 4.66
CA TYR A 210 -6.44 -4.21 4.40
C TYR A 210 -5.44 -3.08 4.27
N TYR A 211 -5.84 -2.11 3.48
CA TYR A 211 -5.06 -0.98 3.04
C TYR A 211 -5.84 0.30 3.36
N VAL A 212 -5.14 1.29 3.88
CA VAL A 212 -5.68 2.64 4.06
C VAL A 212 -4.88 3.56 3.14
N ASN A 213 -5.58 4.24 2.22
CA ASN A 213 -4.99 5.14 1.24
C ASN A 213 -3.80 4.48 0.50
N GLY A 214 -3.97 3.21 0.11
CA GLY A 214 -3.01 2.44 -0.68
C GLY A 214 -1.80 1.88 0.08
N THR A 215 -1.76 2.00 1.41
CA THR A 215 -0.70 1.41 2.25
C THR A 215 -1.29 0.37 3.18
N VAL A 216 -0.64 -0.79 3.32
CA VAL A 216 -1.07 -1.85 4.23
C VAL A 216 -1.14 -1.30 5.65
N ALA A 217 -2.20 -1.63 6.37
CA ALA A 217 -2.37 -1.11 7.72
C ALA A 217 -1.33 -1.68 8.69
N GLN A 218 -0.84 -0.83 9.59
CA GLN A 218 0.17 -1.16 10.59
C GLN A 218 -0.42 -1.55 11.96
N VAL A 219 -1.73 -1.42 12.11
CA VAL A 219 -2.48 -1.70 13.35
C VAL A 219 -3.71 -2.54 13.03
N GLY A 220 -4.39 -3.07 14.04
CA GLY A 220 -5.70 -3.73 13.87
C GLY A 220 -6.80 -2.75 13.46
N ALA A 221 -7.86 -3.26 12.83
CA ALA A 221 -8.99 -2.42 12.38
C ALA A 221 -9.76 -1.78 13.55
N ASP A 222 -9.64 -2.33 14.75
CA ASP A 222 -10.13 -1.80 16.02
C ASP A 222 -9.34 -0.57 16.52
N ALA A 223 -8.16 -0.30 15.95
CA ALA A 223 -7.35 0.87 16.29
C ALA A 223 -7.43 1.98 15.23
N VAL A 224 -8.01 1.70 14.06
CA VAL A 224 -8.14 2.67 12.97
C VAL A 224 -9.44 3.46 13.12
N LYS A 225 -9.36 4.78 13.02
CA LYS A 225 -10.51 5.66 12.88
C LYS A 225 -10.45 6.36 11.51
N PRO A 226 -11.23 5.90 10.52
CA PRO A 226 -11.22 6.49 9.19
C PRO A 226 -11.55 7.99 9.22
N LYS A 227 -10.90 8.76 8.34
CA LYS A 227 -11.08 10.19 8.14
C LYS A 227 -11.81 10.48 6.84
N ALA A 228 -12.28 11.73 6.69
CA ALA A 228 -13.11 12.12 5.54
C ALA A 228 -12.25 12.00 4.29
N GLY A 229 -12.78 11.33 3.27
CA GLY A 229 -12.03 11.09 2.03
C GLY A 229 -10.88 10.10 2.19
N ASP A 230 -10.85 9.27 3.24
CA ASP A 230 -10.02 8.06 3.23
C ASP A 230 -10.60 7.04 2.24
N SER A 231 -9.72 6.19 1.72
CA SER A 231 -10.05 4.99 0.97
C SER A 231 -9.54 3.79 1.75
N VAL A 232 -10.45 2.92 2.18
CA VAL A 232 -10.15 1.66 2.85
C VAL A 232 -10.49 0.52 1.91
N TRP A 233 -9.51 -0.34 1.65
CA TRP A 233 -9.68 -1.52 0.81
C TRP A 233 -9.28 -2.77 1.59
N TRP A 234 -10.21 -3.70 1.73
CA TRP A 234 -9.98 -5.06 2.22
C TRP A 234 -9.92 -6.01 1.04
N ASP A 235 -8.99 -6.96 1.07
CA ASP A 235 -8.94 -8.03 0.09
C ASP A 235 -8.55 -9.37 0.72
N TYR A 236 -9.31 -10.41 0.39
CA TYR A 236 -9.00 -11.79 0.74
C TYR A 236 -8.21 -12.45 -0.37
N HIS A 237 -6.92 -12.69 -0.14
CA HIS A 237 -6.04 -13.25 -1.16
C HIS A 237 -4.93 -14.14 -0.62
N ASP A 238 -4.32 -14.86 -1.57
CA ASP A 238 -3.27 -15.84 -1.30
C ASP A 238 -1.92 -15.14 -1.11
N TRP A 239 -1.19 -15.55 -0.08
CA TRP A 239 0.14 -15.05 0.26
C TRP A 239 1.19 -16.18 0.25
N ALA A 240 0.95 -17.25 -0.52
CA ALA A 240 1.90 -18.36 -0.61
C ALA A 240 3.20 -18.07 -1.36
N GLY A 241 3.32 -16.90 -2.01
CA GLY A 241 4.58 -16.42 -2.57
C GLY A 241 5.70 -16.39 -1.53
N ASP A 242 6.93 -16.62 -1.97
CA ASP A 242 8.09 -16.61 -1.07
C ASP A 242 8.31 -15.21 -0.51
N GLY A 243 8.35 -15.08 0.82
CA GLY A 243 8.44 -13.78 1.49
C GLY A 243 7.29 -12.81 1.19
N SER A 244 6.11 -13.32 0.80
CA SER A 244 4.98 -12.53 0.31
C SER A 244 4.65 -11.35 1.24
N SER A 245 4.72 -10.15 0.68
CA SER A 245 4.48 -8.89 1.33
C SER A 245 3.97 -7.91 0.28
N THR A 246 2.84 -7.26 0.58
CA THR A 246 2.24 -6.25 -0.29
C THR A 246 2.13 -4.96 0.52
N PRO A 247 3.21 -4.19 0.64
CA PRO A 247 3.23 -3.03 1.54
C PRO A 247 2.39 -1.87 1.01
N CYS A 248 2.34 -1.70 -0.31
CA CYS A 248 1.63 -0.62 -0.97
C CYS A 248 0.92 -1.15 -2.23
N VAL A 249 -0.19 -0.51 -2.60
CA VAL A 249 -1.06 -0.92 -3.70
C VAL A 249 -1.59 0.27 -4.48
N VAL A 250 -1.95 0.06 -5.74
CA VAL A 250 -2.55 1.11 -6.59
C VAL A 250 -4.06 1.29 -6.35
N ALA A 251 -4.69 0.37 -5.63
CA ALA A 251 -6.13 0.27 -5.41
C ALA A 251 -6.80 1.56 -4.92
N SER A 252 -6.09 2.38 -4.16
CA SER A 252 -6.64 3.62 -3.59
C SER A 252 -6.22 4.87 -4.36
N TYR A 253 -5.72 4.80 -5.59
CA TYR A 253 -5.36 6.02 -6.33
C TYR A 253 -6.53 7.02 -6.42
N PRO A 254 -6.34 8.34 -6.18
CA PRO A 254 -5.08 9.05 -5.91
C PRO A 254 -4.76 9.26 -4.41
N HIS A 255 -5.49 8.61 -3.50
CA HIS A 255 -5.44 8.83 -2.05
C HIS A 255 -4.07 8.78 -1.38
N PRO A 256 -3.07 7.96 -1.80
CA PRO A 256 -1.73 8.06 -1.23
C PRO A 256 -1.10 9.46 -1.34
N PHE A 257 -1.48 10.22 -2.38
CA PHE A 257 -0.91 11.52 -2.72
C PHE A 257 -1.80 12.70 -2.32
N THR A 258 -3.09 12.45 -2.08
CA THR A 258 -4.05 13.48 -1.66
C THR A 258 -4.22 13.46 -0.16
N THR A 259 -4.75 12.39 0.44
CA THR A 259 -5.01 12.28 1.87
C THR A 259 -3.81 11.70 2.63
N GLY A 260 -3.15 10.70 2.03
CA GLY A 260 -2.02 9.96 2.58
C GLY A 260 -2.35 9.10 3.81
N TYR A 261 -1.40 8.26 4.24
CA TYR A 261 -1.66 7.33 5.36
C TYR A 261 -1.87 8.08 6.67
N ASN A 262 -2.98 7.80 7.37
CA ASN A 262 -3.38 8.50 8.60
C ASN A 262 -3.46 10.03 8.42
N GLY A 263 -3.77 10.53 7.23
CA GLY A 263 -3.83 11.97 6.92
C GLY A 263 -2.45 12.64 6.82
N ALA A 264 -1.35 11.88 6.81
CA ALA A 264 -0.03 12.43 6.60
C ALA A 264 0.14 12.80 5.12
N GLN A 265 0.42 14.07 4.84
CA GLN A 265 0.64 14.59 3.50
C GLN A 265 2.10 15.07 3.35
N PRO A 266 3.08 14.16 3.27
CA PRO A 266 4.49 14.54 3.23
C PRO A 266 4.90 15.26 1.93
N GLY A 267 3.99 15.36 0.95
CA GLY A 267 4.25 15.82 -0.41
C GLY A 267 4.69 14.68 -1.32
N THR A 268 4.75 14.96 -2.60
CA THR A 268 5.09 14.01 -3.65
C THR A 268 6.16 14.59 -4.56
N THR A 269 7.21 13.81 -4.82
CA THR A 269 8.18 14.12 -5.89
C THR A 269 8.06 13.09 -7.01
N ILE A 270 7.86 13.58 -8.23
CA ILE A 270 7.86 12.78 -9.45
C ILE A 270 9.26 12.87 -10.07
N TYR A 271 10.02 11.79 -9.99
CA TYR A 271 11.32 11.66 -10.63
C TYR A 271 11.16 11.13 -12.05
N TYR A 272 11.55 11.91 -13.04
CA TYR A 272 11.50 11.52 -14.45
C TYR A 272 12.87 11.15 -15.01
N SER A 273 12.93 10.11 -15.86
CA SER A 273 14.13 9.82 -16.65
C SER A 273 14.07 10.47 -18.03
N GLY A 274 15.21 10.55 -18.71
CA GLY A 274 15.29 10.98 -20.11
C GLY A 274 14.66 12.35 -20.38
N ASN A 275 13.84 12.41 -21.43
CA ASN A 275 13.15 13.62 -21.86
C ASN A 275 11.71 13.72 -21.33
N HIS A 276 11.35 12.97 -20.28
CA HIS A 276 9.99 12.88 -19.72
C HIS A 276 9.61 13.99 -18.74
N ALA A 277 10.26 15.15 -18.81
CA ALA A 277 9.93 16.28 -17.95
C ALA A 277 8.47 16.76 -18.13
N SER A 278 8.01 16.86 -19.39
CA SER A 278 6.64 17.25 -19.71
C SER A 278 5.61 16.22 -19.24
N ASP A 279 5.96 14.94 -19.27
CA ASP A 279 5.11 13.84 -18.82
C ASP A 279 4.95 13.86 -17.30
N ALA A 280 6.03 14.11 -16.57
CA ALA A 280 5.99 14.33 -15.14
C ALA A 280 5.18 15.57 -14.76
N ASP A 281 5.32 16.68 -15.49
CA ASP A 281 4.51 17.88 -15.25
C ASP A 281 3.02 17.64 -15.54
N ARG A 282 2.68 16.86 -16.58
CA ARG A 282 1.31 16.43 -16.87
C ARG A 282 0.72 15.66 -15.70
N LEU A 283 1.43 14.67 -15.18
CA LEU A 283 0.98 13.89 -14.02
C LEU A 283 0.91 14.74 -12.75
N ALA A 284 1.90 15.61 -12.52
CA ALA A 284 1.92 16.50 -11.36
C ALA A 284 0.70 17.44 -11.34
N ASN A 285 0.36 18.03 -12.49
CA ASN A 285 -0.81 18.89 -12.61
C ASN A 285 -2.12 18.13 -12.37
N ALA A 286 -2.24 16.90 -12.87
CA ALA A 286 -3.41 16.07 -12.61
C ALA A 286 -3.54 15.72 -11.12
N LEU A 287 -2.45 15.32 -10.45
CA LEU A 287 -2.45 15.04 -9.01
C LEU A 287 -2.88 16.26 -8.18
N ARG A 288 -2.35 17.45 -8.51
CA ARG A 288 -2.80 18.70 -7.87
C ARG A 288 -4.29 18.96 -8.13
N GLY A 289 -4.77 18.67 -9.34
CA GLY A 289 -6.19 18.73 -9.70
C GLY A 289 -7.07 17.77 -8.90
N PHE A 290 -6.53 16.61 -8.50
CA PHE A 290 -7.20 15.66 -7.60
C PHE A 290 -7.12 16.05 -6.11
N GLY A 291 -6.44 17.15 -5.77
CA GLY A 291 -6.32 17.65 -4.40
C GLY A 291 -5.00 17.29 -3.71
N ALA A 292 -4.00 16.78 -4.44
CA ALA A 292 -2.65 16.64 -3.88
C ALA A 292 -2.05 18.04 -3.66
N GLY A 293 -1.51 18.28 -2.47
CA GLY A 293 -0.92 19.57 -2.12
C GLY A 293 0.43 19.79 -2.81
N ASN A 294 1.52 19.50 -2.11
CA ASN A 294 2.88 19.71 -2.61
C ASN A 294 3.30 18.58 -3.57
N VAL A 295 3.15 18.79 -4.87
CA VAL A 295 3.68 17.90 -5.91
C VAL A 295 4.82 18.61 -6.64
N GLN A 296 5.99 17.98 -6.72
CA GLN A 296 7.19 18.49 -7.39
C GLN A 296 7.66 17.51 -8.47
N THR A 297 8.41 18.01 -9.45
CA THR A 297 9.03 17.21 -10.50
C THR A 297 10.54 17.43 -10.47
N ALA A 298 11.32 16.37 -10.71
CA ALA A 298 12.77 16.43 -10.75
C ALA A 298 13.34 15.34 -11.66
N ALA A 299 14.54 15.56 -12.20
CA ALA A 299 15.25 14.51 -12.93
C ALA A 299 15.60 13.34 -11.98
N TYR A 300 15.54 12.12 -12.49
CA TYR A 300 15.84 10.90 -11.74
C TYR A 300 17.32 10.84 -11.34
N ALA A 301 17.55 10.42 -10.10
CA ALA A 301 18.85 9.99 -9.60
C ALA A 301 18.65 8.88 -8.54
N ASP A 302 19.49 7.85 -8.56
CA ASP A 302 19.32 6.63 -7.72
C ASP A 302 19.20 6.92 -6.22
N GLY A 303 19.92 7.92 -5.71
CA GLY A 303 19.91 8.28 -4.28
C GLY A 303 18.54 8.76 -3.77
N ASN A 304 17.64 9.16 -4.67
CA ASN A 304 16.36 9.73 -4.31
C ASN A 304 15.27 8.70 -3.97
N VAL A 305 15.48 7.42 -4.31
CA VAL A 305 14.46 6.36 -4.25
C VAL A 305 14.67 5.41 -3.06
N ALA A 306 15.90 5.27 -2.58
CA ALA A 306 16.24 4.29 -1.55
C ALA A 306 15.56 4.58 -0.20
N HIS A 307 15.49 5.85 0.21
CA HIS A 307 14.95 6.26 1.51
C HIS A 307 14.14 7.56 1.38
N PRO A 308 12.95 7.49 0.79
CA PRO A 308 12.19 8.69 0.50
C PRO A 308 11.59 9.27 1.79
N SER A 309 11.76 10.58 2.00
CA SER A 309 11.10 11.33 3.08
C SER A 309 9.73 11.89 2.66
N GLN A 310 9.33 11.62 1.42
CA GLN A 310 8.09 12.07 0.77
C GLN A 310 7.54 10.94 -0.10
N ASN A 311 6.32 11.05 -0.59
CA ASN A 311 5.84 10.13 -1.62
C ASN A 311 6.71 10.26 -2.88
N VAL A 312 7.02 9.15 -3.52
CA VAL A 312 7.82 9.12 -4.75
C VAL A 312 7.03 8.52 -5.88
N ILE A 313 7.10 9.13 -7.06
CA ILE A 313 6.71 8.49 -8.32
C ILE A 313 7.95 8.49 -9.23
N VAL A 314 8.41 7.31 -9.64
CA VAL A 314 9.44 7.16 -10.67
C VAL A 314 8.75 6.95 -12.01
N LEU A 315 9.01 7.84 -12.97
CA LEU A 315 8.35 7.91 -14.26
C LEU A 315 9.37 7.84 -15.39
N GLY A 316 9.15 6.95 -16.36
CA GLY A 316 10.03 6.87 -17.53
C GLY A 316 9.97 5.54 -18.27
N THR A 317 10.90 5.31 -19.19
CA THR A 317 10.96 4.04 -19.93
C THR A 317 11.88 3.02 -19.27
N TRP A 318 11.63 1.73 -19.53
CA TRP A 318 12.46 0.64 -19.01
C TRP A 318 13.89 0.69 -19.57
N SER A 319 14.10 1.19 -20.79
CA SER A 319 15.44 1.39 -21.34
C SER A 319 16.28 2.40 -20.54
N GLU A 320 15.64 3.35 -19.86
CA GLU A 320 16.31 4.40 -19.09
C GLU A 320 16.44 4.02 -17.60
N LEU A 321 15.38 3.43 -17.04
CA LEU A 321 15.27 3.12 -15.61
C LEU A 321 15.72 1.69 -15.28
N GLY A 322 15.64 0.76 -16.23
CA GLY A 322 15.88 -0.66 -16.00
C GLY A 322 17.32 -0.98 -15.60
N ASN A 323 18.30 -0.12 -15.86
CA ASN A 323 19.69 -0.33 -15.42
C ASN A 323 20.04 0.41 -14.13
N GLN A 324 19.09 1.12 -13.53
CA GLN A 324 19.29 1.90 -12.31
C GLN A 324 19.25 0.97 -11.09
N ALA A 325 20.19 1.14 -10.15
CA ALA A 325 20.38 0.17 -9.06
C ALA A 325 19.19 0.15 -8.09
N ALA A 326 18.60 1.31 -7.81
CA ALA A 326 17.43 1.40 -6.94
C ALA A 326 16.20 0.72 -7.57
N VAL A 327 16.00 0.88 -8.88
CA VAL A 327 14.91 0.22 -9.62
C VAL A 327 15.11 -1.30 -9.65
N GLN A 328 16.32 -1.76 -9.97
CA GLN A 328 16.64 -3.20 -9.96
C GLN A 328 16.44 -3.84 -8.59
N THR A 329 16.79 -3.13 -7.51
CA THR A 329 16.56 -3.59 -6.13
C THR A 329 15.07 -3.82 -5.84
N LEU A 330 14.20 -2.90 -6.28
CA LEU A 330 12.75 -3.03 -6.10
C LEU A 330 12.18 -4.23 -6.87
N PHE A 331 12.63 -4.46 -8.10
CA PHE A 331 12.18 -5.59 -8.94
C PHE A 331 12.84 -6.93 -8.61
N GLY A 332 13.89 -6.95 -7.76
CA GLY A 332 14.65 -8.16 -7.43
C GLY A 332 13.87 -9.21 -6.63
N SER A 333 12.75 -8.84 -6.00
CA SER A 333 11.90 -9.77 -5.24
C SER A 333 10.42 -9.39 -5.32
N PRO A 334 9.74 -9.69 -6.45
CA PRO A 334 8.35 -9.27 -6.72
C PRO A 334 7.36 -9.62 -5.61
N THR A 335 7.48 -10.81 -5.02
CA THR A 335 6.61 -11.28 -3.93
C THR A 335 6.83 -10.50 -2.64
N HIS A 336 8.04 -9.98 -2.40
CA HIS A 336 8.35 -9.22 -1.20
C HIS A 336 8.02 -7.73 -1.35
N THR A 337 8.17 -7.17 -2.55
CA THR A 337 7.93 -5.75 -2.81
C THR A 337 6.52 -5.43 -3.30
N GLY A 338 5.75 -6.44 -3.69
CA GLY A 338 4.42 -6.29 -4.30
C GLY A 338 4.45 -5.94 -5.80
N LEU A 339 5.63 -6.00 -6.43
CA LEU A 339 5.85 -5.58 -7.82
C LEU A 339 5.71 -6.76 -8.79
N TYR A 340 4.47 -7.19 -9.02
CA TYR A 340 4.13 -8.37 -9.83
C TYR A 340 4.18 -8.14 -11.35
N ALA A 341 5.30 -7.59 -11.84
CA ALA A 341 5.55 -7.38 -13.26
C ALA A 341 7.01 -7.66 -13.61
N LYS A 342 7.25 -8.16 -14.81
CA LYS A 342 8.60 -8.39 -15.34
C LYS A 342 8.79 -7.68 -16.67
N PHE A 343 9.72 -6.75 -16.72
CA PHE A 343 10.02 -5.98 -17.91
C PHE A 343 10.99 -6.71 -18.84
N SER A 344 10.75 -6.53 -20.13
CA SER A 344 11.65 -6.82 -21.25
C SER A 344 11.88 -5.53 -22.06
N ALA A 345 12.69 -5.58 -23.11
CA ALA A 345 13.02 -4.39 -23.90
C ALA A 345 11.80 -3.63 -24.46
N ASN A 346 10.70 -4.33 -24.72
CA ASN A 346 9.52 -3.80 -25.43
C ASN A 346 8.20 -4.41 -24.96
N SER A 347 8.19 -5.09 -23.81
CA SER A 347 6.96 -5.62 -23.21
C SER A 347 7.10 -5.77 -21.71
N VAL A 348 5.95 -5.85 -21.04
CA VAL A 348 5.84 -6.14 -19.61
C VAL A 348 5.03 -7.42 -19.45
N GLN A 349 5.63 -8.47 -18.88
CA GLN A 349 4.93 -9.70 -18.51
C GLN A 349 4.26 -9.54 -17.15
N LEU A 350 3.04 -10.06 -17.04
CA LEU A 350 2.32 -10.14 -15.78
C LEU A 350 2.90 -11.29 -14.94
N LEU A 351 2.94 -11.12 -13.62
CA LEU A 351 3.33 -12.18 -12.69
C LEU A 351 2.13 -12.69 -11.89
N THR A 352 2.16 -13.98 -11.53
CA THR A 352 1.23 -14.56 -10.55
C THR A 352 1.60 -14.13 -9.13
N TYR A 353 0.76 -14.45 -8.15
CA TYR A 353 1.02 -14.12 -6.74
C TYR A 353 2.24 -14.84 -6.15
N GLN A 354 2.72 -15.89 -6.80
CA GLN A 354 3.99 -16.56 -6.47
C GLN A 354 5.19 -16.02 -7.28
N GLY A 355 5.01 -14.93 -8.03
CA GLY A 355 6.06 -14.30 -8.82
C GLY A 355 6.40 -15.03 -10.13
N LYS A 356 5.56 -15.96 -10.59
CA LYS A 356 5.80 -16.69 -11.85
C LYS A 356 5.30 -15.88 -13.03
N SER A 357 6.03 -15.90 -14.14
CA SER A 357 5.61 -15.25 -15.38
C SER A 357 4.41 -15.96 -16.00
N THR A 358 3.47 -15.18 -16.53
CA THR A 358 2.37 -15.67 -17.36
C THR A 358 2.63 -15.36 -18.84
N ASP A 359 1.78 -15.90 -19.73
CA ASP A 359 1.83 -15.59 -21.17
C ASP A 359 1.21 -14.21 -21.50
N GLN A 360 0.60 -13.54 -20.51
CA GLN A 360 -0.01 -12.24 -20.70
C GLN A 360 1.04 -11.13 -20.67
N THR A 361 0.89 -10.17 -21.58
CA THR A 361 1.81 -9.03 -21.69
C THR A 361 1.08 -7.71 -21.87
N GLY A 362 1.80 -6.63 -21.56
CA GLY A 362 1.44 -5.26 -21.88
C GLY A 362 2.67 -4.43 -22.28
N GLN A 363 2.52 -3.12 -22.24
CA GLN A 363 3.49 -2.13 -22.73
C GLN A 363 3.95 -1.15 -21.65
N ALA A 364 3.33 -1.15 -20.47
CA ALA A 364 3.77 -0.40 -19.30
C ALA A 364 3.26 -1.06 -18.01
N ALA A 365 3.72 -0.57 -16.86
CA ALA A 365 3.14 -0.92 -15.57
C ALA A 365 2.99 0.32 -14.67
N ILE A 366 1.96 0.29 -13.83
CA ILE A 366 1.76 1.20 -12.71
C ILE A 366 1.74 0.33 -11.46
N LEU A 367 2.78 0.45 -10.64
CA LEU A 367 3.00 -0.39 -9.47
C LEU A 367 3.33 0.47 -8.25
N ALA A 368 3.11 -0.07 -7.06
CA ALA A 368 3.43 0.58 -5.80
C ALA A 368 4.26 -0.34 -4.92
N ALA A 369 5.31 0.20 -4.32
CA ALA A 369 6.15 -0.48 -3.33
C ALA A 369 6.28 0.37 -2.07
N GLY A 370 6.51 -0.31 -0.95
CA GLY A 370 6.93 0.31 0.29
C GLY A 370 8.45 0.43 0.36
N SER A 371 8.95 1.27 1.26
CA SER A 371 10.38 1.44 1.49
C SER A 371 11.02 0.12 1.96
N ASN A 372 12.05 -0.35 1.25
CA ASN A 372 12.75 -1.61 1.53
C ASN A 372 11.84 -2.86 1.64
N GLY A 373 10.68 -2.88 0.97
CA GLY A 373 9.73 -4.00 1.05
C GLY A 373 8.89 -4.05 2.34
N GLY A 374 9.00 -3.05 3.22
CA GLY A 374 8.17 -2.91 4.43
C GLY A 374 7.02 -1.92 4.27
N ALA A 375 6.08 -1.93 5.22
CA ALA A 375 5.02 -0.92 5.29
C ALA A 375 5.64 0.48 5.41
N SER A 376 5.28 1.39 4.51
CA SER A 376 5.81 2.76 4.46
C SER A 376 4.69 3.76 4.30
N THR A 377 4.73 4.84 5.08
CA THR A 377 3.80 5.96 4.95
C THR A 377 4.13 6.87 3.76
N THR A 378 5.22 6.59 3.07
CA THR A 378 5.72 7.31 1.88
C THR A 378 5.99 6.30 0.77
N PRO A 379 4.95 5.84 0.06
CA PRO A 379 5.10 4.84 -1.00
C PRO A 379 5.98 5.35 -2.15
N THR A 380 6.64 4.39 -2.80
CA THR A 380 7.31 4.58 -4.09
C THR A 380 6.45 3.94 -5.17
N TRP A 381 5.90 4.77 -6.06
CA TRP A 381 5.18 4.32 -7.25
C TRP A 381 6.11 4.27 -8.44
N LEU A 382 5.91 3.29 -9.30
CA LEU A 382 6.65 3.06 -10.54
C LEU A 382 5.66 3.17 -11.69
N VAL A 383 5.86 4.17 -12.55
CA VAL A 383 5.08 4.40 -13.79
C VAL A 383 6.05 4.22 -14.94
N ILE A 384 6.20 2.97 -15.38
CA ILE A 384 7.28 2.59 -16.30
C ILE A 384 6.69 2.02 -17.59
N GLY A 385 7.04 2.63 -18.72
CA GLY A 385 6.77 2.10 -20.04
C GLY A 385 7.87 1.17 -20.53
N ALA A 386 7.53 -0.01 -21.05
CA ALA A 386 8.46 -0.75 -21.90
C ALA A 386 8.68 -0.04 -23.25
N THR A 387 7.71 0.78 -23.66
CA THR A 387 7.78 1.68 -24.82
C THR A 387 7.26 3.06 -24.46
N GLU A 388 7.60 4.07 -25.26
CA GLU A 388 7.08 5.43 -25.13
C GLU A 388 5.55 5.50 -25.15
N ALA A 389 4.94 4.82 -26.12
CA ALA A 389 3.48 4.74 -26.22
C ALA A 389 2.86 4.03 -25.00
N GLY A 390 3.55 3.03 -24.43
CA GLY A 390 3.13 2.38 -23.19
C GLY A 390 3.16 3.34 -22.01
N LEU A 391 4.23 4.11 -21.85
CA LEU A 391 4.37 5.11 -20.79
C LEU A 391 3.24 6.16 -20.88
N ASP A 392 2.98 6.68 -22.07
CA ASP A 392 1.91 7.64 -22.32
C ASP A 392 0.53 7.08 -21.92
N GLN A 393 0.23 5.82 -22.29
CA GLN A 393 -1.00 5.13 -21.87
C GLN A 393 -1.11 4.97 -20.35
N ALA A 394 0.00 4.71 -19.65
CA ALA A 394 -0.01 4.60 -18.19
C ALA A 394 -0.33 5.96 -17.54
N ILE A 395 0.26 7.04 -18.04
CA ILE A 395 -0.03 8.39 -17.56
C ILE A 395 -1.48 8.77 -17.89
N ASP A 396 -1.99 8.42 -19.06
CA ASP A 396 -3.40 8.66 -19.42
C ASP A 396 -4.36 7.94 -18.49
N ILE A 397 -4.06 6.70 -18.08
CA ILE A 397 -4.85 6.01 -17.06
C ILE A 397 -4.86 6.80 -15.75
N MET A 398 -3.69 7.24 -15.28
CA MET A 398 -3.56 7.97 -14.00
C MET A 398 -4.19 9.37 -14.03
N THR A 399 -4.27 10.01 -15.20
CA THR A 399 -4.74 11.40 -15.33
C THR A 399 -6.19 11.51 -15.81
N THR A 400 -6.66 10.58 -16.64
CA THR A 400 -7.99 10.65 -17.27
C THR A 400 -8.94 9.54 -16.84
N SER A 401 -8.41 8.37 -16.46
CA SER A 401 -9.21 7.18 -16.14
C SER A 401 -8.79 6.51 -14.82
N PRO A 402 -8.63 7.27 -13.71
CA PRO A 402 -8.03 6.76 -12.48
C PRO A 402 -8.78 5.56 -11.86
N GLY A 403 -10.10 5.48 -12.07
CA GLY A 403 -10.92 4.35 -11.60
C GLY A 403 -10.48 2.98 -12.14
N LYS A 404 -9.70 2.93 -13.23
CA LYS A 404 -9.13 1.67 -13.74
C LYS A 404 -8.11 1.04 -12.77
N LEU A 405 -7.59 1.80 -11.80
CA LEU A 405 -6.64 1.33 -10.79
C LEU A 405 -7.34 0.79 -9.54
N HIS A 406 -8.63 1.09 -9.34
CA HIS A 406 -9.34 0.75 -8.11
C HIS A 406 -9.42 -0.77 -7.90
N GLY A 407 -9.20 -1.19 -6.65
CA GLY A 407 -9.20 -2.59 -6.24
C GLY A 407 -8.11 -3.43 -6.92
N LYS A 408 -6.91 -2.88 -7.16
CA LYS A 408 -5.78 -3.62 -7.77
C LYS A 408 -4.50 -3.41 -6.96
N ILE A 409 -3.72 -4.49 -6.77
CA ILE A 409 -2.39 -4.37 -6.16
C ILE A 409 -1.46 -3.55 -7.05
N GLY A 410 -1.35 -3.95 -8.32
CA GLY A 410 -0.68 -3.22 -9.37
C GLY A 410 -1.36 -3.47 -10.71
N VAL A 411 -0.92 -2.77 -11.76
CA VAL A 411 -1.44 -3.02 -13.11
C VAL A 411 -0.34 -3.05 -14.16
N VAL A 412 -0.54 -3.92 -15.15
CA VAL A 412 0.15 -3.88 -16.44
C VAL A 412 -0.79 -3.27 -17.47
N VAL A 413 -0.31 -2.28 -18.21
CA VAL A 413 -1.10 -1.53 -19.19
C VAL A 413 -0.96 -2.17 -20.56
N ASN A 414 -2.08 -2.53 -21.19
CA ASN A 414 -2.09 -3.05 -22.56
C ASN A 414 -3.21 -2.38 -23.35
N SER A 415 -2.84 -1.58 -24.36
CA SER A 415 -3.78 -0.92 -25.27
C SER A 415 -4.83 -0.10 -24.50
N GLY A 416 -4.39 0.66 -23.49
CA GLY A 416 -5.25 1.46 -22.62
C GLY A 416 -6.07 0.68 -21.57
N ASN A 417 -5.94 -0.65 -21.50
CA ASN A 417 -6.53 -1.47 -20.44
C ASN A 417 -5.56 -1.63 -19.28
N ALA A 418 -6.07 -1.63 -18.05
CA ALA A 418 -5.31 -1.88 -16.83
C ALA A 418 -5.52 -3.33 -16.38
N LEU A 419 -4.60 -4.21 -16.76
CA LEU A 419 -4.63 -5.62 -16.39
C LEU A 419 -4.10 -5.78 -14.96
N ALA A 420 -4.91 -6.34 -14.05
CA ALA A 420 -4.53 -6.49 -12.65
C ALA A 420 -3.34 -7.45 -12.49
N VAL A 421 -2.40 -7.08 -11.63
CA VAL A 421 -1.36 -7.97 -11.11
C VAL A 421 -1.37 -7.93 -9.58
N PRO A 422 -1.09 -9.06 -8.89
CA PRO A 422 -0.77 -10.37 -9.45
C PRO A 422 -1.95 -11.03 -10.16
N VAL A 423 -1.66 -11.96 -11.07
CA VAL A 423 -2.67 -12.85 -11.65
C VAL A 423 -3.02 -13.93 -10.63
N ALA A 424 -4.30 -14.04 -10.28
CA ALA A 424 -4.82 -15.14 -9.48
C ALA A 424 -4.72 -16.46 -10.28
N GLU A 425 -4.32 -17.55 -9.62
CA GLU A 425 -4.32 -18.90 -10.22
C GLU A 425 -5.55 -19.71 -9.82
#